data_AF-A0A7S4PL05-F1
#
_entry.id   AF-A0A7S4PL05-F1
#
_cell.length_a   1.000
_cell.length_b   1.000
_cell.length_c   1.000
_cell.angle_alpha   90.00
_cell.angle_beta   90.00
_cell.angle_gamma   90.00
#
_symmetry.space_group_name_H-M   'P 1'
#
loop_
_entity.id
_entity.type
_entity.pdbx_description
1 polymer ?
#
loop_
_entity_poly.entity_id
_entity_poly.type
_entity_poly.pdbx_seq_one_letter_code
_entity_poly.pdbx_strand_id
1 'polypeptide(L)'
;RKYVLQNLGISPPNPASKKQEYRWLSLEWLKLYLESPGKEGEGIPPVNNEDILCEHKKVCLNVKKMKRVPVSVWEIFQKRFGGGPVLTQDDWCRKCVGEWFEEEKGKREYEAIKKKIEKSADSFSLFNSGYWISKDFYEQWVKAPYKANVNGT
;
A
#
# COMPACT_ATOMS: atom_id res chain seq x y z
N ARG A 1 -20.39 -1.05 14.19
CA ARG A 1 -19.97 0.32 13.81
C ARG A 1 -20.80 1.42 14.48
N LYS A 2 -22.15 1.41 14.42
CA LYS A 2 -22.99 2.45 15.09
C LYS A 2 -22.97 2.40 16.63
N TYR A 3 -22.90 1.20 17.21
CA TYR A 3 -23.06 1.02 18.66
C TYR A 3 -21.90 1.52 19.54
N VAL A 4 -20.65 1.52 19.05
CA VAL A 4 -19.48 1.92 19.84
C VAL A 4 -19.42 3.44 20.05
N LEU A 5 -19.80 4.22 19.03
CA LEU A 5 -19.79 5.68 19.10
C LEU A 5 -20.89 6.22 20.04
N GLN A 6 -22.02 5.49 20.13
CA GLN A 6 -23.15 5.86 20.98
C GLN A 6 -22.80 5.71 22.48
N ASN A 7 -21.96 4.74 22.84
CA ASN A 7 -21.45 4.56 24.21
C ASN A 7 -20.43 5.63 24.63
N LEU A 8 -19.84 6.37 23.68
CA LEU A 8 -18.91 7.46 23.94
C LEU A 8 -19.58 8.85 23.92
N GLY A 9 -20.90 8.93 23.71
CA GLY A 9 -21.64 10.20 23.64
C GLY A 9 -21.35 11.02 22.37
N ILE A 10 -20.85 10.39 21.31
CA ILE A 10 -20.36 11.09 20.12
C ILE A 10 -21.42 11.04 19.02
N SER A 11 -21.99 12.20 18.70
CA SER A 11 -22.93 12.31 17.58
C SER A 11 -22.25 11.98 16.25
N PRO A 12 -22.95 11.34 15.31
CA PRO A 12 -22.45 11.12 13.95
C PRO A 12 -22.05 12.46 13.30
N PRO A 13 -20.97 12.50 12.52
CA PRO A 13 -20.54 13.74 11.90
C PRO A 13 -21.58 14.25 10.90
N ASN A 14 -21.84 15.56 10.97
CA ASN A 14 -22.73 16.26 10.05
C ASN A 14 -22.16 16.24 8.62
N PRO A 15 -22.90 15.74 7.61
CA PRO A 15 -22.43 15.68 6.23
C PRO A 15 -22.10 17.06 5.59
N ALA A 16 -22.56 18.17 6.19
CA ALA A 16 -22.26 19.53 5.72
C ALA A 16 -21.00 20.18 6.35
N SER A 17 -20.25 19.45 7.19
CA SER A 17 -19.12 20.02 7.95
C SER A 17 -17.78 19.95 7.20
N LYS A 18 -16.92 20.96 7.43
CA LYS A 18 -15.52 21.04 6.96
C LYS A 18 -14.80 19.69 7.15
N LYS A 19 -13.87 19.34 6.25
CA LYS A 19 -13.02 18.12 6.33
C LYS A 19 -12.68 17.81 7.79
N GLN A 20 -13.30 16.77 8.32
CA GLN A 20 -13.15 16.42 9.73
C GLN A 20 -11.74 15.88 9.96
N GLU A 21 -10.97 16.55 10.80
CA GLU A 21 -9.66 16.08 11.21
C GLU A 21 -9.75 14.75 11.96
N TYR A 22 -8.73 13.92 11.81
CA TYR A 22 -8.66 12.61 12.42
C TYR A 22 -7.26 12.28 12.92
N ARG A 23 -7.20 11.30 13.81
CA ARG A 23 -5.97 10.61 14.24
C ARG A 23 -5.98 9.17 13.74
N TRP A 24 -4.79 8.63 13.50
CA TRP A 24 -4.60 7.22 13.24
C TRP A 24 -4.54 6.45 14.55
N LEU A 25 -5.20 5.30 14.57
CA LEU A 25 -5.26 4.41 15.72
C LEU A 25 -4.99 2.98 15.28
N SER A 26 -4.14 2.28 16.02
CA SER A 26 -3.90 0.85 15.87
C SER A 26 -5.20 0.06 15.95
N LEU A 27 -5.41 -0.82 14.97
CA LEU A 27 -6.55 -1.73 14.97
C LEU A 27 -6.39 -2.79 16.06
N GLU A 28 -5.16 -3.20 16.38
CA GLU A 28 -4.92 -4.20 17.42
C GLU A 28 -5.29 -3.64 18.79
N TRP A 29 -4.85 -2.42 19.12
CA TRP A 29 -5.29 -1.77 20.36
C TRP A 29 -6.80 -1.55 20.38
N LEU A 30 -7.39 -1.11 19.25
CA LEU A 30 -8.83 -0.88 19.18
C LEU A 30 -9.65 -2.16 19.38
N LYS A 31 -9.20 -3.31 18.87
CA LYS A 31 -9.87 -4.60 19.10
C LYS A 31 -9.84 -4.98 20.59
N LEU A 32 -8.67 -4.87 21.23
CA LEU A 32 -8.54 -5.11 22.67
C LEU A 32 -9.53 -4.26 23.47
N TYR A 33 -9.64 -2.97 23.12
CA TYR A 33 -10.62 -2.07 23.73
C TYR A 33 -12.08 -2.54 23.54
N LEU A 34 -12.43 -3.01 22.36
CA LEU A 34 -13.80 -3.45 22.03
C LEU A 34 -14.18 -4.80 22.64
N GLU A 35 -13.20 -5.68 22.82
CA GLU A 35 -13.39 -7.05 23.30
C GLU A 35 -13.33 -7.14 24.84
N SER A 36 -12.86 -6.09 25.52
CA SER A 36 -12.72 -6.07 26.98
C SER A 36 -14.09 -6.06 27.69
N PRO A 37 -14.42 -7.10 28.49
CA PRO A 37 -15.65 -7.16 29.24
C PRO A 37 -15.52 -6.30 30.50
N GLY A 38 -16.18 -5.15 30.53
CA GLY A 38 -16.20 -4.32 31.72
C GLY A 38 -16.85 -2.97 31.50
N LYS A 39 -17.51 -2.46 32.53
CA LYS A 39 -17.79 -1.03 32.61
C LYS A 39 -16.42 -0.35 32.64
N GLU A 40 -16.19 0.59 31.74
CA GLU A 40 -15.13 1.59 31.94
C GLU A 40 -13.66 1.20 31.65
N GLY A 41 -13.38 0.03 31.07
CA GLY A 41 -12.06 -0.25 30.50
C GLY A 41 -10.95 -0.52 31.53
N GLU A 42 -11.30 -1.10 32.68
CA GLU A 42 -10.32 -1.66 33.61
C GLU A 42 -9.46 -2.73 32.92
N GLY A 43 -8.13 -2.66 33.11
CA GLY A 43 -7.18 -3.62 32.54
C GLY A 43 -6.78 -3.37 31.08
N ILE A 44 -7.31 -2.33 30.42
CA ILE A 44 -6.90 -1.97 29.06
C ILE A 44 -5.54 -1.25 29.11
N PRO A 45 -4.53 -1.70 28.35
CA PRO A 45 -3.23 -1.04 28.32
C PRO A 45 -3.32 0.35 27.67
N PRO A 46 -2.32 1.23 27.90
CA PRO A 46 -2.24 2.50 27.19
C PRO A 46 -2.33 2.34 25.67
N VAL A 47 -2.83 3.37 24.97
CA VAL A 47 -2.89 3.35 23.50
C VAL A 47 -1.49 3.07 22.96
N ASN A 48 -1.37 2.05 22.12
CA ASN A 48 -0.12 1.70 21.47
C ASN A 48 -0.30 1.75 19.95
N ASN A 49 0.42 2.67 19.30
CA ASN A 49 0.43 2.86 17.85
C ASN A 49 1.76 2.41 17.20
N GLU A 50 2.66 1.75 17.93
CA GLU A 50 3.96 1.33 17.36
C GLU A 50 3.80 0.32 16.21
N ASP A 51 2.77 -0.53 16.23
CA ASP A 51 2.53 -1.55 15.19
C ASP A 51 2.09 -0.97 13.83
N ILE A 52 1.70 0.31 13.83
CA ILE A 52 1.30 1.06 12.64
C ILE A 52 2.37 2.07 12.18
N LEU A 53 3.56 2.05 12.80
CA LEU A 53 4.71 2.79 12.31
C LEU A 53 5.51 1.96 11.31
N CYS A 54 6.07 2.63 10.30
CA CYS A 54 7.20 2.10 9.55
C CYS A 54 8.51 2.41 10.29
N GLU A 55 9.63 1.92 9.75
CA GLU A 55 10.98 2.19 10.26
C GLU A 55 11.31 3.69 10.37
N HIS A 56 10.67 4.54 9.54
CA HIS A 56 10.81 6.00 9.57
C HIS A 56 10.00 6.68 10.68
N LYS A 57 9.37 5.92 11.58
CA LYS A 57 8.51 6.43 12.66
C LYS A 57 7.34 7.29 12.13
N LYS A 58 6.82 6.90 10.96
CA LYS A 58 5.63 7.47 10.31
C LYS A 58 4.62 6.36 10.05
N VAL A 59 3.37 6.72 9.76
CA VAL A 59 2.28 5.77 9.50
C VAL A 59 2.65 4.87 8.31
N CYS A 60 2.58 3.55 8.53
CA CYS A 60 2.89 2.55 7.51
C CYS A 60 1.80 2.46 6.43
N LEU A 61 2.12 1.88 5.28
CA LEU A 61 1.17 1.74 4.16
C LEU A 61 0.09 0.67 4.39
N ASN A 62 0.23 -0.16 5.43
CA ASN A 62 -0.70 -1.23 5.71
C ASN A 62 -1.98 -0.70 6.38
N VAL A 63 -2.86 -0.12 5.57
CA VAL A 63 -4.14 0.47 6.00
C VAL A 63 -5.07 -0.52 6.72
N LYS A 64 -4.83 -1.84 6.61
CA LYS A 64 -5.61 -2.86 7.32
C LYS A 64 -5.30 -2.88 8.83
N LYS A 65 -4.10 -2.45 9.24
CA LYS A 65 -3.67 -2.40 10.65
C LYS A 65 -4.19 -1.19 11.42
N MET A 66 -4.87 -0.25 10.77
CA MET A 66 -5.22 1.03 11.39
C MET A 66 -6.65 1.48 11.09
N LYS A 67 -7.12 2.44 11.89
CA LYS A 67 -8.39 3.17 11.69
C LYS A 67 -8.17 4.67 11.84
N ARG A 68 -9.02 5.43 11.16
CA ARG A 68 -9.17 6.88 11.36
C ARG A 68 -10.23 7.11 12.42
N VAL A 69 -9.88 7.83 13.46
CA VAL A 69 -10.82 8.24 14.52
C VAL A 69 -10.88 9.78 14.56
N PRO A 70 -12.07 10.37 14.73
CA PRO A 70 -12.20 11.80 14.99
C PRO A 70 -11.26 12.27 16.10
N VAL A 71 -10.76 13.50 16.02
CA VAL A 71 -9.91 14.09 17.08
C VAL A 71 -10.59 14.03 18.45
N SER A 72 -11.90 14.31 18.52
CA SER A 72 -12.67 14.21 19.77
C SER A 72 -12.70 12.79 20.37
N VAL A 73 -12.78 11.76 19.53
CA VAL A 73 -12.67 10.36 19.98
C VAL A 73 -11.26 10.09 20.51
N TRP A 74 -10.24 10.56 19.79
CA TRP A 74 -8.85 10.40 20.20
C TRP A 74 -8.57 11.05 21.55
N GLU A 75 -9.07 12.26 21.80
CA GLU A 75 -8.92 12.97 23.07
C GLU A 75 -9.51 12.19 24.24
N ILE A 76 -10.65 11.52 24.05
CA ILE A 76 -11.25 10.64 25.05
C ILE A 76 -10.33 9.45 25.35
N PHE A 77 -9.81 8.79 24.31
CA PHE A 77 -8.87 7.67 24.49
C PHE A 77 -7.59 8.12 25.17
N GLN A 78 -7.02 9.26 24.76
CA GLN A 78 -5.80 9.79 25.34
C GLN A 78 -6.01 10.20 26.80
N LYS A 79 -7.14 10.83 27.14
CA LYS A 79 -7.47 11.22 28.52
C LYS A 79 -7.66 10.01 29.42
N ARG A 80 -8.23 8.92 28.90
CA ARG A 80 -8.58 7.72 29.69
C ARG A 80 -7.43 6.72 29.81
N PHE A 81 -6.73 6.46 28.72
CA PHE A 81 -5.75 5.38 28.62
C PHE A 81 -4.31 5.90 28.45
N GLY A 82 -4.13 7.16 28.03
CA GLY A 82 -2.80 7.68 27.70
C GLY A 82 -2.15 6.92 26.55
N GLY A 83 -0.82 6.86 26.55
CA GLY A 83 -0.03 6.14 25.54
C GLY A 83 0.33 6.98 24.32
N GLY A 84 0.64 6.32 23.21
CA GLY A 84 1.07 6.95 21.97
C GLY A 84 1.75 5.99 20.97
N PRO A 85 2.47 6.54 19.97
CA PRO A 85 2.52 7.98 19.63
C PRO A 85 1.21 8.52 19.08
N VAL A 86 1.01 9.84 19.17
CA VAL A 86 -0.10 10.54 18.49
C VAL A 86 0.24 10.64 17.00
N LEU A 87 -0.65 10.12 16.16
CA LEU A 87 -0.45 10.11 14.70
C LEU A 87 -1.57 10.90 14.03
N THR A 88 -1.19 11.98 13.37
CA THR A 88 -2.08 12.91 12.67
C THR A 88 -2.35 12.46 11.23
N GLN A 89 -3.30 13.08 10.56
CA GLN A 89 -3.57 12.82 9.15
C GLN A 89 -2.34 13.04 8.24
N ASP A 90 -1.39 13.87 8.67
CA ASP A 90 -0.20 14.26 7.92
C ASP A 90 1.02 13.37 8.21
N ASP A 91 0.90 12.38 9.11
CA ASP A 91 1.98 11.47 9.49
C ASP A 91 2.18 10.28 8.53
N TRP A 92 1.64 10.34 7.32
CA TRP A 92 1.94 9.34 6.28
C TRP A 92 3.42 9.39 5.88
N CYS A 93 4.02 8.23 5.66
CA CYS A 93 5.43 8.16 5.29
C CYS A 93 5.65 8.44 3.80
N ARG A 94 6.16 9.64 3.45
CA ARG A 94 6.45 9.99 2.05
C ARG A 94 7.42 9.03 1.36
N LYS A 95 8.44 8.56 2.11
CA LYS A 95 9.46 7.62 1.59
C LYS A 95 8.83 6.30 1.19
N CYS A 96 8.13 5.65 2.12
CA CYS A 96 7.46 4.38 1.83
C CYS A 96 6.41 4.52 0.72
N VAL A 97 5.64 5.61 0.69
CA VAL A 97 4.67 5.87 -0.40
C VAL A 97 5.39 5.93 -1.75
N GLY A 98 6.52 6.63 -1.84
CA GLY A 98 7.31 6.75 -3.06
C GLY A 98 7.88 5.40 -3.51
N GLU A 99 8.48 4.64 -2.60
CA GLU A 99 9.03 3.31 -2.88
C GLU A 99 7.94 2.35 -3.40
N TRP A 100 6.80 2.30 -2.73
CA TRP A 100 5.66 1.50 -3.16
C TRP A 100 5.14 1.93 -4.54
N PHE A 101 5.08 3.24 -4.80
CA PHE A 101 4.63 3.75 -6.09
C PHE A 101 5.57 3.33 -7.23
N GLU A 102 6.89 3.44 -7.05
CA GLU A 102 7.85 3.03 -8.08
C GLU A 102 7.83 1.50 -8.30
N GLU A 103 7.71 0.72 -7.23
CA GLU A 103 7.58 -0.75 -7.35
C GLU A 103 6.31 -1.13 -8.11
N GLU A 104 5.17 -0.53 -7.76
CA GLU A 104 3.88 -0.77 -8.39
C GLU A 104 3.85 -0.33 -9.86
N LYS A 105 4.51 0.79 -10.17
CA LYS A 105 4.72 1.25 -11.54
C LYS A 105 5.54 0.25 -12.34
N GLY A 106 6.67 -0.22 -11.81
CA GLY A 106 7.50 -1.23 -12.45
C GLY A 106 6.74 -2.54 -12.75
N LYS A 107 5.93 -3.02 -11.79
CA LYS A 107 5.06 -4.18 -11.99
C LYS A 107 4.07 -3.99 -13.14
N ARG A 108 3.42 -2.82 -13.21
CA ARG A 108 2.46 -2.50 -14.28
C ARG A 108 3.14 -2.43 -15.64
N GLU A 109 4.32 -1.82 -15.73
CA GLU A 109 5.10 -1.72 -16.96
C GLU A 109 5.53 -3.12 -17.44
N TYR A 110 6.03 -3.96 -16.52
CA TYR A 110 6.38 -5.35 -16.80
C TYR A 110 5.18 -6.14 -17.34
N GLU A 111 4.03 -6.09 -16.65
CA GLU A 111 2.81 -6.79 -17.08
C GLU A 111 2.30 -6.29 -18.43
N ALA A 112 2.44 -4.99 -18.72
CA ALA A 112 2.08 -4.42 -20.01
C ALA A 112 3.00 -4.94 -21.13
N ILE A 113 4.31 -5.05 -20.88
CA ILE A 113 5.28 -5.60 -21.84
C ILE A 113 5.01 -7.10 -22.06
N LYS A 114 4.82 -7.87 -20.98
CA LYS A 114 4.50 -9.30 -21.05
C LYS A 114 3.28 -9.57 -21.93
N LYS A 115 2.18 -8.86 -21.72
CA LYS A 115 0.96 -8.98 -22.54
C LYS A 115 1.18 -8.62 -24.02
N LYS A 116 2.07 -7.66 -24.31
CA LYS A 116 2.43 -7.34 -25.71
C LYS A 116 3.19 -8.48 -26.37
N ILE A 117 4.14 -9.08 -25.64
CA ILE A 117 4.91 -10.23 -26.13
C ILE A 117 3.99 -11.42 -26.39
N GLU A 118 3.12 -11.77 -25.44
CA GLU A 118 2.15 -12.87 -25.58
C GLU A 118 1.26 -12.70 -26.83
N LYS A 119 0.67 -11.51 -27.01
CA LYS A 119 -0.12 -11.21 -28.22
C LYS A 119 0.68 -11.31 -29.52
N SER A 120 1.94 -10.87 -29.50
CA SER A 120 2.82 -10.98 -30.67
C SER A 120 3.16 -12.43 -30.99
N ALA A 121 3.36 -13.27 -29.96
CA ALA A 121 3.60 -14.70 -30.12
C ALA A 121 2.39 -15.41 -30.71
N ASP A 122 1.18 -15.08 -30.24
CA ASP A 122 -0.07 -15.60 -30.81
C ASP A 122 -0.24 -15.17 -32.27
N SER A 123 0.13 -13.94 -32.62
CA SER A 123 0.08 -13.48 -34.03
C SER A 123 1.15 -14.14 -34.92
N PHE A 124 2.32 -14.46 -34.37
CA PHE A 124 3.42 -15.10 -35.09
C PHE A 124 3.13 -16.58 -35.36
N SER A 125 2.40 -17.25 -34.46
CA SER A 125 1.85 -18.59 -34.68
C SER A 125 1.03 -18.70 -35.97
N LEU A 126 0.48 -17.60 -36.51
CA LEU A 126 -0.25 -17.61 -37.78
C LEU A 126 0.67 -17.67 -39.01
N PHE A 127 1.96 -17.31 -38.88
CA PHE A 127 2.93 -17.27 -39.98
C PHE A 127 3.84 -18.51 -40.08
N ASN A 128 3.70 -19.45 -39.13
CA ASN A 128 4.22 -20.83 -39.08
C ASN A 128 5.67 -21.09 -39.52
N SER A 129 6.54 -20.08 -39.60
CA SER A 129 7.95 -20.26 -39.94
C SER A 129 8.83 -19.14 -39.38
N GLY A 130 9.53 -19.44 -38.28
CA GLY A 130 10.68 -18.66 -37.82
C GLY A 130 11.01 -18.91 -36.35
N TYR A 131 12.14 -18.34 -35.91
CA TYR A 131 12.73 -18.56 -34.60
C TYR A 131 12.75 -17.27 -33.78
N TRP A 132 12.55 -17.41 -32.46
CA TRP A 132 12.75 -16.31 -31.53
C TRP A 132 14.25 -16.10 -31.30
N ILE A 133 14.70 -14.87 -31.49
CA ILE A 133 16.07 -14.42 -31.21
C ILE A 133 16.03 -13.27 -30.20
N SER A 134 17.09 -13.09 -29.40
CA SER A 134 17.18 -11.95 -28.49
C SER A 134 17.34 -10.64 -29.26
N LYS A 135 16.89 -9.53 -28.68
CA LYS A 135 17.08 -8.18 -29.25
C LYS A 135 18.57 -7.89 -29.49
N ASP A 136 19.41 -8.23 -28.53
CA ASP A 136 20.86 -8.03 -28.63
C ASP A 136 21.47 -8.85 -29.77
N PHE A 137 21.03 -10.10 -29.95
CA PHE A 137 21.48 -10.93 -31.07
C PHE A 137 21.04 -10.33 -32.42
N TYR A 138 19.79 -9.89 -32.54
CA TYR A 138 19.30 -9.24 -33.76
C TYR A 138 20.08 -7.95 -34.08
N GLU A 139 20.31 -7.10 -33.08
CA GLU A 139 21.07 -5.85 -33.25
C GLU A 139 22.52 -6.10 -33.67
N GLN A 140 23.16 -7.13 -33.10
CA GLN A 140 24.50 -7.55 -33.50
C GLN A 140 24.50 -8.13 -34.92
N TRP A 141 23.52 -8.96 -35.26
CA TRP A 141 23.39 -9.58 -36.57
C TRP A 141 23.19 -8.56 -37.69
N VAL A 142 22.30 -7.56 -37.50
CA VAL A 142 22.07 -6.48 -38.49
C VAL A 142 23.33 -5.64 -38.72
N LYS A 143 24.16 -5.46 -37.70
CA LYS A 143 25.41 -4.69 -37.78
C LYS A 143 26.59 -5.50 -38.31
N ALA A 144 26.47 -6.82 -38.41
CA ALA A 144 27.55 -7.68 -38.88
C ALA A 144 27.77 -7.47 -40.39
N PRO A 145 29.02 -7.24 -40.85
CA PRO A 145 29.30 -7.17 -42.27
C PRO A 145 29.03 -8.52 -42.94
N TYR A 146 28.35 -8.50 -44.09
CA TYR A 146 28.10 -9.70 -44.88
C TYR A 146 29.42 -10.38 -45.27
N LYS A 147 29.65 -11.60 -44.78
CA LYS A 147 30.78 -12.44 -45.21
C LYS A 147 30.26 -13.43 -46.26
N ALA A 148 30.52 -13.15 -47.54
CA ALA A 148 30.35 -14.14 -48.58
C ALA A 148 31.32 -15.30 -48.32
N ASN A 149 30.81 -16.53 -48.20
CA ASN A 149 31.66 -17.72 -48.20
C ASN A 149 32.20 -17.94 -49.62
N VAL A 150 33.34 -17.33 -49.93
CA VAL A 150 34.22 -17.76 -51.01
C VAL A 150 35.07 -18.90 -50.47
N ASN A 151 34.61 -20.13 -50.63
CA ASN A 151 35.46 -21.33 -50.61
C ASN A 151 34.83 -22.37 -51.53
N GLY A 152 35.11 -22.21 -52.82
CA GLY A 152 34.87 -23.19 -53.86
C GLY A 152 36.09 -23.20 -54.78
N THR A 153 37.08 -24.00 -54.42
CA THR A 153 38.12 -24.55 -55.30
C THR A 153 38.47 -25.93 -54.79
#